data_AF-A0A1V8SBG6-F1
#
_entry.id   AF-A0A1V8SBG6-F1
#
_cell.length_a   1.000
_cell.length_b   1.000
_cell.length_c   1.000
_cell.angle_alpha   90.00
_cell.angle_beta   90.00
_cell.angle_gamma   90.00
#
_symmetry.space_group_name_H-M   'P 1'
#
loop_
_entity.id
_entity.type
_entity.pdbx_description
1 polymer ?
#
loop_
_entity_poly.entity_id
_entity_poly.type
_entity_poly.pdbx_seq_one_letter_code
_entity_poly.pdbx_strand_id
1 'polypeptide(L)'
;MAGNRPLVPIESTELRRACMIDIDRMQYVLRSGRRIDVGRNYRREVREAYNDYNANQEQERSPSSDQYGTSPGSGQPSGSAAPRILRTQPGGGRSAEIVAAELENLSLTDSAGNRSRYSGNDSYSQSHDDRNTPGPQDEISDVQSGGSARRRTLGRSRSPHATVSDGGPSSSPAAVERRATILRLIRHNEVSPSDANDVANLMEEDHDVDAAIRIDALMKSGHEKEAAVRISELIDEGHAEEVAVQARELEEDDRPPATALAMARFIIRGESIEVAESITDLMRMRIQAPLAHRASQTRNAGFTRGSVQIVGRLLRSNYTLDQAIRIARRCQSGVSFEQAVEAED
;
A
#
# COMPACT_ATOMS: atom_id res chain seq x y z
N MET A 1 50.84 0.95 0.96
CA MET A 1 49.81 1.29 -0.05
C MET A 1 48.49 1.49 0.68
N ALA A 2 47.93 2.69 0.66
CA ALA A 2 46.62 2.94 1.25
C ALA A 2 45.55 2.41 0.29
N GLY A 3 44.97 1.25 0.59
CA GLY A 3 43.88 0.69 -0.21
C GLY A 3 42.70 1.66 -0.27
N ASN A 4 42.10 1.80 -1.46
CA ASN A 4 40.86 2.54 -1.65
C ASN A 4 39.78 1.91 -0.77
N ARG A 5 39.45 2.57 0.33
CA ARG A 5 38.39 2.10 1.24
C ARG A 5 37.04 2.60 0.75
N PRO A 6 35.98 1.82 0.91
CA PRO A 6 34.63 2.23 0.51
C PRO A 6 34.19 3.42 1.36
N LEU A 7 33.92 4.53 0.68
CA LEU A 7 33.26 5.70 1.26
C LEU A 7 31.84 5.71 0.75
N VAL A 8 30.86 5.76 1.65
CA VAL A 8 29.44 5.77 1.28
C VAL A 8 28.89 7.20 1.37
N PRO A 9 28.24 7.72 0.32
CA PRO A 9 27.59 9.03 0.39
C PRO A 9 26.31 8.93 1.22
N ILE A 10 26.14 9.81 2.21
CA ILE A 10 24.94 9.89 3.04
C ILE A 10 24.53 11.35 3.29
N GLU A 11 23.23 11.58 3.53
CA GLU A 11 22.75 12.82 4.14
C GLU A 11 22.70 12.65 5.65
N SER A 12 23.64 13.25 6.37
CA SER A 12 23.69 13.15 7.83
C SER A 12 22.73 14.15 8.46
N THR A 13 21.76 13.66 9.24
CA THR A 13 20.88 14.47 10.08
C THR A 13 21.65 15.15 11.22
N GLU A 14 22.67 14.48 11.76
CA GLU A 14 23.59 15.01 12.79
C GLU A 14 24.36 16.24 12.27
N LEU A 15 24.88 16.16 11.04
CA LEU A 15 25.64 17.26 10.43
C LEU A 15 24.78 18.22 9.61
N ARG A 16 23.50 17.89 9.39
CA ARG A 16 22.55 18.57 8.50
C ARG A 16 23.11 18.86 7.10
N ARG A 17 23.88 17.93 6.55
CA ARG A 17 24.53 18.06 5.23
C ARG A 17 24.92 16.71 4.64
N ALA A 18 25.07 16.68 3.33
CA ALA A 18 25.67 15.56 2.61
C ALA A 18 27.16 15.41 2.96
N CYS A 19 27.56 14.19 3.30
CA CYS A 19 28.95 13.82 3.59
C CYS A 19 29.22 12.37 3.17
N MET A 20 30.49 11.98 3.14
CA MET A 20 30.87 10.59 2.99
C MET A 20 31.03 9.96 4.36
N ILE A 21 30.77 8.67 4.52
CA ILE A 21 31.04 7.93 5.76
C ILE A 21 32.07 6.82 5.51
N ASP A 22 33.09 6.77 6.37
CA ASP A 22 34.06 5.68 6.51
C ASP A 22 33.49 4.73 7.56
N ILE A 23 32.84 3.66 7.09
CA ILE A 23 32.03 2.76 7.92
C ILE A 23 32.90 1.96 8.89
N ASP A 24 34.09 1.55 8.46
CA ASP A 24 35.03 0.80 9.30
C ASP A 24 35.43 1.60 10.54
N ARG A 25 35.54 2.92 10.39
CA ARG A 25 35.97 3.84 11.46
C ARG A 25 34.81 4.56 12.14
N MET A 26 33.60 4.44 11.60
CA MET A 26 32.43 5.22 12.01
C MET A 26 32.76 6.72 12.04
N GLN A 27 33.27 7.24 10.92
CA GLN A 27 33.67 8.64 10.77
C GLN A 27 33.01 9.28 9.54
N TYR A 28 32.44 10.47 9.73
CA TYR A 28 32.08 11.35 8.63
C TYR A 28 33.35 11.93 8.00
N VAL A 29 33.47 11.81 6.68
CA VAL A 29 34.50 12.45 5.85
C VAL A 29 33.84 13.59 5.09
N LEU A 30 34.16 14.82 5.49
CA LEU A 30 33.68 16.03 4.83
C LEU A 30 34.44 16.28 3.52
N ARG A 31 33.85 17.08 2.61
CA ARG A 31 34.52 17.53 1.38
C ARG A 31 35.86 18.22 1.62
N SER A 32 36.04 18.84 2.78
CA SER A 32 37.30 19.47 3.19
C SER A 32 38.40 18.45 3.59
N GLY A 33 38.13 17.15 3.52
CA GLY A 33 39.01 16.08 4.01
C GLY A 33 39.00 15.90 5.53
N ARG A 34 38.27 16.76 6.26
CA ARG A 34 38.15 16.67 7.72
C ARG A 34 37.30 15.46 8.11
N ARG A 35 37.80 14.71 9.09
CA ARG A 35 37.13 13.54 9.67
C ARG A 35 36.47 13.92 10.99
N ILE A 36 35.25 13.46 11.22
CA ILE A 36 34.47 13.68 12.45
C ILE A 36 33.90 12.33 12.88
N ASP A 37 34.10 11.95 14.14
CA ASP A 37 33.51 10.71 14.66
C ASP A 37 31.99 10.80 14.69
N VAL A 38 31.33 9.72 14.27
CA VAL A 38 29.87 9.61 14.31
C VAL A 38 29.42 9.49 15.77
N GLY A 39 28.44 10.32 16.15
CA GLY A 39 27.86 10.32 17.49
C GLY A 39 27.31 8.94 17.87
N ARG A 40 27.41 8.58 19.16
CA ARG A 40 27.03 7.23 19.63
C ARG A 40 25.60 6.84 19.25
N ASN A 41 24.68 7.80 19.24
CA ASN A 41 23.26 7.56 18.91
C ASN A 41 23.06 7.21 17.43
N TYR A 42 23.88 7.77 16.54
CA TYR A 42 23.79 7.59 15.09
C TYR A 42 24.54 6.37 14.57
N ARG A 43 25.40 5.76 15.39
CA ARG A 43 26.18 4.58 14.96
C ARG A 43 25.30 3.39 14.59
N ARG A 44 24.16 3.22 15.28
CA ARG A 44 23.20 2.15 14.99
C ARG A 44 22.49 2.40 13.67
N GLU A 45 21.91 3.59 13.51
CA GLU A 45 21.18 3.99 12.29
C GLU A 45 22.06 3.91 11.04
N VAL A 46 23.31 4.38 11.13
CA VAL A 46 24.29 4.27 10.03
C VAL A 46 24.58 2.82 9.67
N ARG A 47 24.68 1.93 10.67
CA ARG A 47 24.99 0.51 10.44
C ARG A 47 23.78 -0.24 9.87
N GLU A 48 22.58 0.08 10.32
CA GLU A 48 21.33 -0.45 9.77
C GLU A 48 21.17 -0.01 8.30
N ALA A 49 21.28 1.29 8.01
CA ALA A 49 21.19 1.79 6.63
C ALA A 49 22.25 1.18 5.69
N TYR A 50 23.44 0.88 6.20
CA TYR A 50 24.48 0.20 5.41
C TYR A 50 24.18 -1.28 5.18
N ASN A 51 23.65 -1.98 6.19
CA ASN A 51 23.24 -3.37 6.04
C ASN A 51 22.08 -3.48 5.02
N ASP A 52 21.12 -2.56 5.07
CA ASP A 52 20.02 -2.49 4.10
C ASP A 52 20.54 -2.23 2.68
N TYR A 53 21.50 -1.32 2.53
CA TYR A 53 22.16 -1.06 1.25
C TYR A 53 22.85 -2.32 0.69
N ASN A 54 23.58 -3.07 1.53
CA ASN A 54 24.25 -4.30 1.10
C ASN A 54 23.26 -5.42 0.78
N ALA A 55 22.19 -5.58 1.57
CA ALA A 55 21.14 -6.56 1.31
C ALA A 55 20.47 -6.32 -0.06
N ASN A 56 20.22 -5.06 -0.40
CA ASN A 56 19.67 -4.68 -1.70
C ASN A 56 20.66 -4.92 -2.86
N GLN A 57 21.95 -4.70 -2.63
CA GLN A 57 23.00 -5.00 -3.63
C GLN A 57 23.19 -6.51 -3.87
N GLU A 58 22.98 -7.36 -2.87
CA GLU A 58 23.05 -8.81 -3.01
C GLU A 58 21.85 -9.40 -3.77
N GLN A 59 20.66 -8.81 -3.60
CA GLN A 59 19.47 -9.17 -4.40
C GLN A 59 19.65 -8.83 -5.89
N GLU A 60 20.28 -7.70 -6.22
CA GLU A 60 20.55 -7.32 -7.61
C GLU A 60 21.64 -8.18 -8.28
N ARG A 61 22.51 -8.84 -7.49
CA ARG A 61 23.61 -9.67 -7.99
C ARG A 61 23.27 -11.15 -8.16
N SER A 62 22.10 -11.60 -7.71
CA SER A 62 21.64 -12.96 -7.96
C SER A 62 21.19 -13.08 -9.42
N PRO A 63 21.92 -13.83 -10.29
CA PRO A 63 21.49 -14.00 -11.67
C PRO A 63 20.20 -14.82 -11.66
N SER A 64 19.12 -14.26 -12.23
CA SER A 64 17.90 -14.99 -12.56
C SER A 64 18.30 -16.27 -13.30
N SER A 65 17.99 -17.41 -12.68
CA SER A 65 18.30 -18.74 -13.18
C SER A 65 17.33 -19.23 -14.27
N ASP A 66 16.64 -18.32 -14.97
CA ASP A 66 15.75 -18.67 -16.08
C ASP A 66 16.55 -18.85 -17.37
N GLN A 67 17.39 -19.88 -17.37
CA GLN A 67 18.10 -20.35 -18.55
C GLN A 67 17.17 -21.23 -19.39
N TYR A 68 16.91 -20.76 -20.60
CA TYR A 68 16.17 -21.39 -21.69
C TYR A 68 16.49 -22.89 -21.88
N GLY A 69 15.48 -23.73 -21.69
CA GLY A 69 15.43 -25.09 -22.22
C GLY A 69 14.34 -25.19 -23.28
N THR A 70 14.62 -24.83 -24.54
CA THR A 70 13.72 -25.07 -25.66
C THR A 70 13.94 -26.48 -26.22
N SER A 71 13.05 -27.41 -25.89
CA SER A 71 12.83 -28.67 -26.62
C SER A 71 11.52 -28.56 -27.40
N PRO A 72 11.46 -28.91 -28.69
CA PRO A 72 10.23 -28.84 -29.47
C PRO A 72 9.39 -30.10 -29.23
N GLY A 73 8.35 -29.98 -28.39
CA GLY A 73 7.35 -31.01 -28.14
C GLY A 73 5.99 -30.58 -28.67
N SER A 74 5.56 -31.19 -29.77
CA SER A 74 4.22 -31.10 -30.33
C SER A 74 3.20 -31.73 -29.38
N GLY A 75 2.31 -30.91 -28.81
CA GLY A 75 1.15 -31.36 -28.03
C GLY A 75 0.03 -30.33 -28.10
N GLN A 76 -1.11 -30.73 -28.67
CA GLN A 76 -2.36 -29.97 -28.66
C GLN A 76 -2.80 -29.67 -27.22
N PRO A 77 -3.34 -28.47 -26.92
CA PRO A 77 -4.17 -28.27 -25.75
C PRO A 77 -5.65 -28.29 -26.12
N SER A 78 -6.36 -29.21 -25.47
CA SER A 78 -7.81 -29.17 -25.31
C SER A 78 -8.13 -28.39 -24.03
N GLY A 79 -9.01 -27.40 -24.14
CA GLY A 79 -9.80 -26.82 -23.04
C GLY A 79 -9.07 -26.22 -21.85
N SER A 80 -8.89 -24.90 -21.85
CA SER A 80 -8.73 -24.11 -20.62
C SER A 80 -9.70 -22.93 -20.63
N ALA A 81 -10.40 -22.76 -19.51
CA ALA A 81 -11.23 -21.62 -19.19
C ALA A 81 -10.35 -20.37 -19.05
N ALA A 82 -10.70 -19.32 -19.78
CA ALA A 82 -10.00 -18.05 -19.77
C ALA A 82 -10.30 -17.24 -18.48
N PRO A 83 -9.33 -16.53 -17.90
CA PRO A 83 -9.59 -15.48 -16.94
C PRO A 83 -10.29 -14.31 -17.65
N ARG A 84 -11.29 -13.74 -16.98
CA ARG A 84 -12.19 -12.71 -17.50
C ARG A 84 -11.49 -11.34 -17.46
N ILE A 85 -10.63 -11.06 -18.43
CA ILE A 85 -10.06 -9.72 -18.62
C ILE A 85 -11.18 -8.81 -19.15
N LEU A 86 -11.61 -7.85 -18.33
CA LEU A 86 -12.48 -6.76 -18.73
C LEU A 86 -11.77 -5.92 -19.79
N ARG A 87 -12.17 -6.14 -21.04
CA ARG A 87 -11.70 -5.44 -22.23
C ARG A 87 -12.31 -4.04 -22.26
N THR A 88 -11.60 -3.04 -21.71
CA THR A 88 -11.94 -1.63 -21.91
C THR A 88 -11.58 -1.21 -23.33
N GLN A 89 -12.54 -0.57 -24.02
CA GLN A 89 -12.33 -0.01 -25.36
C GLN A 89 -11.47 1.26 -25.27
N PRO A 90 -10.53 1.50 -26.21
CA PRO A 90 -9.82 2.77 -26.29
C PRO A 90 -10.73 3.83 -26.94
N GLY A 91 -11.39 4.63 -26.11
CA GLY A 91 -12.22 5.75 -26.52
C GLY A 91 -11.51 7.10 -26.34
N GLY A 92 -11.15 7.74 -27.45
CA GLY A 92 -10.98 9.20 -27.54
C GLY A 92 -9.69 9.77 -26.97
N GLY A 93 -8.72 10.04 -27.83
CA GLY A 93 -7.51 10.79 -27.50
C GLY A 93 -7.83 12.18 -26.96
N ARG A 94 -7.65 12.37 -25.65
CA ARG A 94 -7.64 13.69 -25.01
C ARG A 94 -6.29 14.37 -25.29
N SER A 95 -6.34 15.66 -25.59
CA SER A 95 -5.16 16.49 -25.87
C SER A 95 -4.19 16.48 -24.67
N ALA A 96 -2.89 16.34 -24.94
CA ALA A 96 -1.83 16.28 -23.92
C ALA A 96 -1.82 17.48 -22.94
N GLU A 97 -2.33 18.64 -23.36
CA GLU A 97 -2.47 19.83 -22.50
C GLU A 97 -3.51 19.68 -21.38
N ILE A 98 -4.62 18.98 -21.62
CA ILE A 98 -5.64 18.75 -20.58
C ILE A 98 -5.08 17.79 -19.52
N VAL A 99 -4.33 16.79 -19.95
CA VAL A 99 -3.67 15.82 -19.06
C VAL A 99 -2.59 16.50 -18.22
N ALA A 100 -1.84 17.46 -18.78
CA ALA A 100 -0.82 18.20 -18.06
C ALA A 100 -1.39 19.10 -16.94
N ALA A 101 -2.51 19.80 -17.20
CA ALA A 101 -3.18 20.63 -16.19
C ALA A 101 -3.80 19.78 -15.06
N GLU A 102 -4.31 18.58 -15.38
CA GLU A 102 -4.83 17.64 -14.38
C GLU A 102 -3.71 16.96 -13.56
N LEU A 103 -2.50 16.85 -14.12
CA LEU A 103 -1.31 16.34 -13.44
C LEU A 103 -0.68 17.33 -12.46
N GLU A 104 -0.81 18.64 -12.67
CA GLU A 104 -0.38 19.65 -11.69
C GLU A 104 -1.24 19.61 -10.41
N ASN A 105 -2.54 19.32 -10.52
CA ASN A 105 -3.41 19.15 -9.36
C ASN A 105 -3.08 17.90 -8.55
N LEU A 106 -2.53 16.85 -9.18
CA LEU A 106 -2.07 15.64 -8.52
C LEU A 106 -0.78 15.85 -7.70
N SER A 107 -0.02 16.93 -7.96
CA SER A 107 1.20 17.28 -7.21
C SER A 107 0.93 18.09 -5.93
N LEU A 108 -0.30 18.59 -5.73
CA LEU A 108 -0.62 19.56 -4.67
C LEU A 108 -1.51 19.00 -3.54
N THR A 109 -2.07 17.79 -3.68
CA THR A 109 -2.99 17.23 -2.68
C THR A 109 -2.37 16.26 -1.66
N ASP A 110 -1.08 15.91 -1.75
CA ASP A 110 -0.40 15.08 -0.74
C ASP A 110 -0.10 15.82 0.60
N SER A 111 -0.81 16.91 0.91
CA SER A 111 -0.55 17.74 2.10
C SER A 111 -1.78 18.33 2.79
N ALA A 112 -2.95 17.73 2.63
CA ALA A 112 -4.12 18.01 3.48
C ALA A 112 -4.76 16.67 3.89
N GLY A 113 -4.98 16.33 5.15
CA GLY A 113 -4.79 17.07 6.38
C GLY A 113 -5.33 16.19 7.50
N ASN A 114 -4.40 15.67 8.29
CA ASN A 114 -4.63 15.07 9.60
C ASN A 114 -5.49 16.04 10.44
N ARG A 115 -6.80 15.80 10.54
CA ARG A 115 -7.70 16.45 11.50
C ARG A 115 -8.53 15.39 12.20
N SER A 116 -7.84 14.73 13.13
CA SER A 116 -8.45 14.19 14.36
C SER A 116 -9.39 15.25 14.96
N ARG A 117 -10.68 14.93 15.00
CA ARG A 117 -11.68 15.60 15.82
C ARG A 117 -12.05 14.67 16.96
N TYR A 118 -11.21 14.62 17.99
CA TYR A 118 -11.65 14.30 19.35
C TYR A 118 -11.49 15.57 20.19
N SER A 119 -12.61 16.26 20.40
CA SER A 119 -12.75 17.37 21.33
C SER A 119 -14.02 17.09 22.14
N GLY A 120 -13.85 16.44 23.28
CA GLY A 120 -14.88 16.20 24.28
C GLY A 120 -14.22 16.16 25.64
N ASN A 121 -14.24 17.30 26.31
CA ASN A 121 -13.83 17.49 27.69
C ASN A 121 -14.49 16.46 28.61
N ASP A 122 -13.73 15.93 29.57
CA ASP A 122 -14.20 15.89 30.95
C ASP A 122 -13.01 15.90 31.91
N SER A 123 -13.06 16.89 32.81
CA SER A 123 -12.12 17.10 33.90
C SER A 123 -12.70 16.47 35.15
N TYR A 124 -11.96 15.60 35.85
CA TYR A 124 -12.09 15.45 37.30
C TYR A 124 -10.77 14.98 37.94
N SER A 125 -10.23 15.89 38.76
CA SER A 125 -9.59 15.72 40.08
C SER A 125 -8.51 14.65 40.33
N GLN A 126 -7.30 15.17 40.60
CA GLN A 126 -6.47 14.97 41.81
C GLN A 126 -6.72 13.73 42.68
N SER A 127 -5.66 12.92 42.88
CA SER A 127 -4.98 12.78 44.18
C SER A 127 -3.76 11.85 44.13
N HIS A 128 -2.64 12.39 44.63
CA HIS A 128 -1.56 11.83 45.44
C HIS A 128 -1.35 10.31 45.66
N ASP A 129 -0.04 9.99 45.63
CA ASP A 129 0.76 9.17 46.54
C ASP A 129 1.07 7.69 46.29
N ASP A 130 2.39 7.47 46.29
CA ASP A 130 3.18 6.43 46.95
C ASP A 130 3.23 4.96 46.45
N ARG A 131 4.48 4.60 46.06
CA ARG A 131 5.28 3.44 46.51
C ARG A 131 4.57 2.08 46.68
N ASN A 132 5.00 1.09 45.90
CA ASN A 132 5.89 0.02 46.38
C ASN A 132 6.01 -1.12 45.37
N THR A 133 7.25 -1.44 45.00
CA THR A 133 7.70 -2.77 44.57
C THR A 133 7.51 -3.75 45.74
N PRO A 134 7.06 -5.00 45.51
CA PRO A 134 8.02 -6.10 45.39
C PRO A 134 7.57 -7.25 44.45
N GLY A 135 8.53 -7.98 43.86
CA GLY A 135 8.31 -9.37 43.42
C GLY A 135 8.65 -10.35 44.54
N PRO A 136 9.00 -11.61 44.25
CA PRO A 136 8.37 -12.60 43.38
C PRO A 136 7.91 -13.83 44.20
N GLN A 137 6.92 -14.62 43.76
CA GLN A 137 6.73 -15.99 44.28
C GLN A 137 6.21 -16.96 43.22
N ASP A 138 6.91 -18.10 43.16
CA ASP A 138 6.58 -19.36 42.53
C ASP A 138 5.31 -20.00 43.12
N GLU A 139 4.58 -20.78 42.33
CA GLU A 139 3.85 -22.03 42.69
C GLU A 139 3.09 -22.51 41.44
N ILE A 140 3.60 -23.51 40.70
CA ILE A 140 3.26 -24.93 40.80
C ILE A 140 1.75 -25.17 40.92
N SER A 141 1.14 -25.82 39.90
CA SER A 141 0.27 -27.00 40.08
C SER A 141 -0.23 -27.56 38.74
N ASP A 142 0.18 -28.79 38.46
CA ASP A 142 -0.46 -29.75 37.58
C ASP A 142 -1.84 -30.17 38.12
N VAL A 143 -2.85 -30.34 37.25
CA VAL A 143 -3.96 -31.29 37.50
C VAL A 143 -4.35 -31.99 36.19
N GLN A 144 -4.00 -33.27 36.12
CA GLN A 144 -4.64 -34.28 35.29
C GLN A 144 -5.99 -34.69 35.89
N SER A 145 -7.02 -34.91 35.06
CA SER A 145 -8.00 -36.01 35.16
C SER A 145 -9.02 -35.84 34.01
N GLY A 146 -9.30 -36.77 33.10
CA GLY A 146 -9.32 -38.23 33.21
C GLY A 146 -10.65 -38.67 33.82
N GLY A 147 -11.63 -39.13 33.01
CA GLY A 147 -12.83 -39.77 33.56
C GLY A 147 -14.05 -39.87 32.65
N SER A 148 -14.13 -40.95 31.88
CA SER A 148 -15.35 -41.52 31.28
C SER A 148 -16.50 -41.71 32.28
N ALA A 149 -17.76 -41.60 31.84
CA ALA A 149 -18.75 -42.69 31.97
C ALA A 149 -20.13 -42.34 31.37
N ARG A 150 -20.64 -43.31 30.60
CA ARG A 150 -22.03 -43.50 30.19
C ARG A 150 -22.96 -43.72 31.40
N ARG A 151 -24.20 -43.20 31.38
CA ARG A 151 -25.41 -44.05 31.48
C ARG A 151 -26.73 -43.27 31.33
N ARG A 152 -27.63 -43.94 30.63
CA ARG A 152 -29.03 -43.59 30.32
C ARG A 152 -29.89 -43.58 31.60
N THR A 153 -30.89 -42.71 31.65
CA THR A 153 -32.21 -43.05 32.24
C THR A 153 -33.33 -42.39 31.44
N LEU A 154 -34.20 -43.23 30.89
CA LEU A 154 -35.54 -42.88 30.41
C LEU A 154 -36.41 -42.69 31.64
N GLY A 155 -36.91 -41.47 31.86
CA GLY A 155 -37.78 -41.11 32.98
C GLY A 155 -38.91 -40.22 32.49
N ARG A 156 -40.01 -40.86 32.11
CA ARG A 156 -41.27 -40.23 31.69
C ARG A 156 -42.02 -39.79 32.95
N SER A 157 -42.15 -38.50 33.24
CA SER A 157 -43.13 -38.00 34.21
C SER A 157 -43.53 -36.55 33.98
N ARG A 158 -44.83 -36.37 33.75
CA ARG A 158 -45.70 -35.28 34.22
C ARG A 158 -45.33 -33.83 33.88
N SER A 159 -46.14 -33.31 32.96
CA SER A 159 -46.49 -31.90 32.79
C SER A 159 -46.68 -31.17 34.13
N PRO A 160 -45.98 -30.06 34.37
CA PRO A 160 -46.50 -28.96 35.15
C PRO A 160 -47.24 -28.01 34.20
N HIS A 161 -48.45 -27.61 34.58
CA HIS A 161 -49.11 -26.44 34.01
C HIS A 161 -48.18 -25.24 34.14
N ALA A 162 -47.55 -24.85 33.03
CA ALA A 162 -46.94 -23.55 32.90
C ALA A 162 -48.07 -22.53 32.93
N THR A 163 -48.18 -21.83 34.05
CA THR A 163 -48.74 -20.49 34.10
C THR A 163 -48.22 -19.72 32.89
N VAL A 164 -49.15 -19.26 32.06
CA VAL A 164 -48.91 -18.27 31.01
C VAL A 164 -48.42 -17.00 31.72
N SER A 165 -47.12 -16.97 32.02
CA SER A 165 -46.43 -15.71 32.28
C SER A 165 -46.44 -15.00 30.95
N ASP A 166 -47.35 -14.04 30.85
CA ASP A 166 -47.44 -12.97 29.86
C ASP A 166 -46.21 -12.04 30.01
N GLY A 167 -45.02 -12.64 30.07
CA GLY A 167 -43.73 -11.99 29.98
C GLY A 167 -43.50 -11.73 28.51
N GLY A 168 -44.19 -10.72 27.98
CA GLY A 168 -43.88 -10.16 26.67
C GLY A 168 -42.36 -9.96 26.61
N PRO A 169 -41.69 -10.36 25.51
CA PRO A 169 -40.24 -10.30 25.43
C PRO A 169 -39.83 -8.87 25.73
N SER A 170 -39.21 -8.64 26.89
CA SER A 170 -38.59 -7.38 27.24
C SER A 170 -37.41 -7.22 26.29
N SER A 171 -37.68 -6.72 25.09
CA SER A 171 -36.67 -6.42 24.09
C SER A 171 -35.67 -5.47 24.74
N SER A 172 -34.41 -5.89 24.80
CA SER A 172 -33.34 -5.04 25.32
C SER A 172 -33.34 -3.71 24.59
N PRO A 173 -32.95 -2.59 25.24
CA PRO A 173 -32.85 -1.28 24.59
C PRO A 173 -32.09 -1.33 23.26
N ALA A 174 -30.98 -2.08 23.22
CA ALA A 174 -30.19 -2.31 22.01
C ALA A 174 -30.99 -2.96 20.86
N ALA A 175 -31.85 -3.94 21.16
CA ALA A 175 -32.68 -4.57 20.14
C ALA A 175 -33.74 -3.62 19.58
N VAL A 176 -34.25 -2.69 20.40
CA VAL A 176 -35.20 -1.65 19.98
C VAL A 176 -34.50 -0.63 19.07
N GLU A 177 -33.30 -0.18 19.44
CA GLU A 177 -32.49 0.75 18.65
C GLU A 177 -32.10 0.14 17.30
N ARG A 178 -31.61 -1.11 17.28
CA ARG A 178 -31.27 -1.82 16.05
C ARG A 178 -32.47 -1.94 15.11
N ARG A 179 -33.65 -2.29 15.63
CA ARG A 179 -34.88 -2.35 14.83
C ARG A 179 -35.26 -0.98 14.26
N ALA A 180 -35.08 0.09 15.03
CA ALA A 180 -35.31 1.45 14.55
C ALA A 180 -34.34 1.82 13.43
N THR A 181 -33.06 1.45 13.55
CA THR A 181 -32.04 1.65 12.50
C THR A 181 -32.40 0.91 11.22
N ILE A 182 -32.78 -0.37 11.30
CA ILE A 182 -33.21 -1.17 10.14
C ILE A 182 -34.41 -0.52 9.43
N LEU A 183 -35.44 -0.12 10.19
CA LEU A 183 -36.61 0.55 9.61
C LEU A 183 -36.25 1.90 8.98
N ARG A 184 -35.28 2.62 9.55
CA ARG A 184 -34.77 3.86 8.98
C ARG A 184 -34.04 3.62 7.66
N LEU A 185 -33.19 2.60 7.58
CA LEU A 185 -32.49 2.20 6.35
C LEU A 185 -33.49 1.90 5.23
N ILE A 186 -34.52 1.10 5.51
CA ILE A 186 -35.54 0.72 4.53
C ILE A 186 -36.35 1.94 4.05
N ARG A 187 -36.76 2.82 4.97
CA ARG A 187 -37.69 3.92 4.64
C ARG A 187 -37.01 5.15 4.05
N HIS A 188 -35.81 5.48 4.53
CA HIS A 188 -35.16 6.75 4.22
C HIS A 188 -33.96 6.62 3.30
N ASN A 189 -33.31 5.46 3.28
CA ASN A 189 -32.13 5.21 2.43
C ASN A 189 -32.43 4.20 1.32
N GLU A 190 -33.71 3.82 1.16
CA GLU A 190 -34.19 2.90 0.11
C GLU A 190 -33.45 1.54 0.08
N VAL A 191 -32.85 1.15 1.21
CA VAL A 191 -32.15 -0.13 1.33
C VAL A 191 -33.18 -1.25 1.31
N SER A 192 -32.92 -2.29 0.53
CA SER A 192 -33.85 -3.42 0.43
C SER A 192 -33.98 -4.14 1.80
N PRO A 193 -35.16 -4.69 2.14
CA PRO A 193 -35.33 -5.35 3.44
C PRO A 193 -34.39 -6.54 3.69
N SER A 194 -33.92 -7.21 2.62
CA SER A 194 -32.93 -8.29 2.76
C SER A 194 -31.57 -7.74 3.22
N ASP A 195 -31.24 -6.52 2.82
CA ASP A 195 -29.91 -5.93 2.94
C ASP A 195 -29.78 -5.05 4.18
N ALA A 196 -30.91 -4.55 4.69
CA ALA A 196 -30.95 -3.63 5.80
C ALA A 196 -30.33 -4.20 7.10
N ASN A 197 -30.30 -5.52 7.27
CA ASN A 197 -29.59 -6.15 8.40
C ASN A 197 -28.07 -6.10 8.24
N ASP A 198 -27.57 -6.34 7.03
CA ASP A 198 -26.14 -6.36 6.74
C ASP A 198 -25.57 -4.93 6.80
N VAL A 199 -26.28 -3.97 6.24
CA VAL A 199 -25.95 -2.54 6.38
C VAL A 199 -26.00 -2.09 7.84
N ALA A 200 -27.00 -2.53 8.63
CA ALA A 200 -27.04 -2.21 10.05
C ALA A 200 -25.86 -2.82 10.84
N ASN A 201 -25.39 -4.03 10.47
CA ASN A 201 -24.18 -4.61 11.07
C ASN A 201 -22.95 -3.74 10.78
N LEU A 202 -22.77 -3.30 9.53
CA LEU A 202 -21.66 -2.42 9.15
C LEU A 202 -21.72 -1.08 9.91
N MET A 203 -22.91 -0.53 10.14
CA MET A 203 -23.07 0.67 10.96
C MET A 203 -22.71 0.46 12.44
N GLU A 204 -22.91 -0.74 12.99
CA GLU A 204 -22.46 -1.10 14.34
C GLU A 204 -20.92 -1.26 14.41
N GLU A 205 -20.25 -1.38 13.27
CA GLU A 205 -18.78 -1.37 13.13
C GLU A 205 -18.21 0.03 12.85
N ASP A 206 -18.93 1.08 13.25
CA ASP A 206 -18.56 2.49 13.12
C ASP A 206 -18.46 3.03 11.68
N HIS A 207 -19.03 2.32 10.70
CA HIS A 207 -19.21 2.87 9.36
C HIS A 207 -20.43 3.80 9.31
N ASP A 208 -20.30 4.94 8.64
CA ASP A 208 -21.47 5.78 8.39
C ASP A 208 -22.46 5.10 7.43
N VAL A 209 -23.67 5.67 7.31
CA VAL A 209 -24.76 5.06 6.53
C VAL A 209 -24.37 4.90 5.06
N ASP A 210 -23.71 5.90 4.47
CA ASP A 210 -23.38 5.92 3.05
C ASP A 210 -22.26 4.92 2.75
N ALA A 211 -21.23 4.89 3.60
CA ALA A 211 -20.15 3.91 3.55
C ALA A 211 -20.66 2.48 3.77
N ALA A 212 -21.53 2.25 4.76
CA ALA A 212 -22.10 0.92 5.02
C ALA A 212 -22.92 0.39 3.83
N ILE A 213 -23.74 1.24 3.20
CA ILE A 213 -24.49 0.87 1.98
C ILE A 213 -23.52 0.54 0.84
N ARG A 214 -22.46 1.34 0.66
CA ARG A 214 -21.46 1.14 -0.40
C ARG A 214 -20.67 -0.15 -0.20
N ILE A 215 -20.24 -0.43 1.03
CA ILE A 215 -19.50 -1.64 1.40
C ILE A 215 -20.34 -2.88 1.13
N ASP A 216 -21.62 -2.90 1.56
CA ASP A 216 -22.54 -4.01 1.27
C ASP A 216 -22.72 -4.23 -0.24
N ALA A 217 -22.87 -3.15 -1.02
CA ALA A 217 -22.97 -3.24 -2.47
C ALA A 217 -21.71 -3.82 -3.12
N LEU A 218 -20.52 -3.41 -2.67
CA LEU A 218 -19.24 -3.93 -3.15
C LEU A 218 -19.06 -5.42 -2.77
N MET A 219 -19.45 -5.80 -1.56
CA MET A 219 -19.44 -7.21 -1.13
C MET A 219 -20.34 -8.09 -2.01
N LYS A 220 -21.51 -7.59 -2.41
CA LYS A 220 -22.42 -8.28 -3.34
C LYS A 220 -21.89 -8.38 -4.77
N SER A 221 -21.06 -7.43 -5.17
CA SER A 221 -20.29 -7.50 -6.43
C SER A 221 -19.14 -8.51 -6.38
N GLY A 222 -18.91 -9.15 -5.24
CA GLY A 222 -17.93 -10.23 -5.06
C GLY A 222 -16.61 -9.79 -4.44
N HIS A 223 -16.49 -8.55 -3.98
CA HIS A 223 -15.32 -8.11 -3.23
C HIS A 223 -15.35 -8.67 -1.80
N GLU A 224 -14.19 -9.08 -1.29
CA GLU A 224 -14.07 -9.42 0.13
C GLU A 224 -14.30 -8.19 1.01
N LYS A 225 -14.73 -8.39 2.26
CA LYS A 225 -15.09 -7.29 3.17
C LYS A 225 -13.96 -6.26 3.31
N GLU A 226 -12.72 -6.71 3.51
CA GLU A 226 -11.57 -5.81 3.64
C GLU A 226 -11.32 -5.00 2.36
N ALA A 227 -11.45 -5.61 1.19
CA ALA A 227 -11.34 -4.92 -0.10
C ALA A 227 -12.48 -3.90 -0.29
N ALA A 228 -13.72 -4.27 0.07
CA ALA A 228 -14.89 -3.39 -0.02
C ALA A 228 -14.75 -2.16 0.90
N VAL A 229 -14.29 -2.35 2.14
CA VAL A 229 -13.98 -1.25 3.07
C VAL A 229 -12.91 -0.35 2.46
N ARG A 230 -11.80 -0.92 2.00
CA ARG A 230 -10.68 -0.17 1.41
C ARG A 230 -11.10 0.65 0.18
N ILE A 231 -11.94 0.09 -0.68
CA ILE A 231 -12.48 0.80 -1.86
C ILE A 231 -13.40 1.94 -1.41
N SER A 232 -14.26 1.73 -0.41
CA SER A 232 -15.12 2.78 0.13
C SER A 232 -14.31 3.94 0.69
N GLU A 233 -13.26 3.67 1.48
CA GLU A 233 -12.37 4.70 2.02
C GLU A 233 -11.77 5.57 0.92
N LEU A 234 -11.25 4.96 -0.15
CA LEU A 234 -10.68 5.70 -1.29
C LEU A 234 -11.74 6.59 -1.98
N ILE A 235 -12.99 6.13 -2.05
CA ILE A 235 -14.09 6.93 -2.61
C ILE A 235 -14.44 8.10 -1.70
N ASP A 236 -14.45 7.89 -0.39
CA ASP A 236 -14.71 8.94 0.61
C ASP A 236 -13.54 9.96 0.67
N GLU A 237 -12.32 9.55 0.33
CA GLU A 237 -11.17 10.42 0.03
C GLU A 237 -11.34 11.23 -1.29
N GLY A 238 -12.43 10.99 -2.03
CA GLY A 238 -12.80 11.72 -3.24
C GLY A 238 -12.29 11.11 -4.53
N HIS A 239 -11.86 9.84 -4.52
CA HIS A 239 -11.44 9.14 -5.74
C HIS A 239 -12.65 8.54 -6.47
N ALA A 240 -12.56 8.49 -7.81
CA ALA A 240 -13.56 7.79 -8.60
C ALA A 240 -13.54 6.29 -8.27
N GLU A 241 -14.71 5.66 -8.26
CA GLU A 241 -14.86 4.23 -7.93
C GLU A 241 -13.94 3.34 -8.78
N GLU A 242 -13.87 3.58 -10.09
CA GLU A 242 -12.98 2.82 -10.99
C GLU A 242 -11.50 2.92 -10.59
N VAL A 243 -11.06 4.08 -10.10
CA VAL A 243 -9.70 4.29 -9.60
C VAL A 243 -9.49 3.56 -8.27
N ALA A 244 -10.48 3.60 -7.38
CA ALA A 244 -10.42 2.93 -6.08
C ALA A 244 -10.35 1.41 -6.23
N VAL A 245 -11.19 0.83 -7.08
CA VAL A 245 -11.18 -0.60 -7.40
C VAL A 245 -9.83 -1.00 -8.01
N GLN A 246 -9.36 -0.28 -9.03
CA GLN A 246 -8.08 -0.59 -9.68
C GLN A 246 -6.88 -0.43 -8.74
N ALA A 247 -6.92 0.56 -7.83
CA ALA A 247 -5.89 0.73 -6.82
C ALA A 247 -5.86 -0.45 -5.85
N ARG A 248 -7.03 -0.94 -5.42
CA ARG A 248 -7.12 -2.10 -4.56
C ARG A 248 -6.56 -3.37 -5.21
N GLU A 249 -6.87 -3.61 -6.49
CA GLU A 249 -6.30 -4.75 -7.24
C GLU A 249 -4.77 -4.67 -7.30
N LEU A 250 -4.20 -3.49 -7.50
CA LEU A 250 -2.75 -3.31 -7.49
C LEU A 250 -2.14 -3.50 -6.09
N GLU A 251 -2.85 -3.13 -5.02
CA GLU A 251 -2.41 -3.42 -3.64
C GLU A 251 -2.35 -4.93 -3.37
N GLU A 252 -3.24 -5.73 -3.99
CA GLU A 252 -3.21 -7.21 -3.91
C GLU A 252 -2.01 -7.81 -4.66
N ASP A 253 -1.50 -7.10 -5.67
CA ASP A 253 -0.22 -7.39 -6.35
C ASP A 253 1.01 -6.82 -5.59
N ASP A 254 0.92 -6.73 -4.27
CA ASP A 254 1.96 -6.24 -3.35
C ASP A 254 2.45 -4.81 -3.64
N ARG A 255 1.67 -3.98 -4.34
CA ARG A 255 2.05 -2.58 -4.57
C ARG A 255 1.74 -1.75 -3.32
N PRO A 256 2.68 -0.91 -2.85
CA PRO A 256 2.38 -0.01 -1.73
C PRO A 256 1.21 0.92 -2.07
N PRO A 257 0.29 1.22 -1.12
CA PRO A 257 -0.96 1.93 -1.38
C PRO A 257 -0.83 3.21 -2.22
N ALA A 258 0.13 4.08 -1.89
CA ALA A 258 0.37 5.31 -2.64
C ALA A 258 0.80 5.06 -4.10
N THR A 259 1.56 3.99 -4.35
CA THR A 259 1.96 3.55 -5.70
C THR A 259 0.77 3.03 -6.47
N ALA A 260 -0.02 2.16 -5.82
CA ALA A 260 -1.18 1.52 -6.41
C ALA A 260 -2.20 2.57 -6.86
N LEU A 261 -2.50 3.54 -6.00
CA LEU A 261 -3.38 4.66 -6.32
C LEU A 261 -2.86 5.53 -7.47
N ALA A 262 -1.56 5.87 -7.47
CA ALA A 262 -0.97 6.65 -8.56
C ALA A 262 -1.04 5.90 -9.89
N MET A 263 -0.69 4.61 -9.90
CA MET A 263 -0.74 3.76 -11.08
C MET A 263 -2.17 3.57 -11.60
N ALA A 264 -3.13 3.32 -10.71
CA ALA A 264 -4.54 3.18 -11.05
C ALA A 264 -5.08 4.38 -11.83
N ARG A 265 -4.72 5.60 -11.43
CA ARG A 265 -5.09 6.83 -12.15
C ARG A 265 -4.57 6.86 -13.59
N PHE A 266 -3.37 6.34 -13.85
CA PHE A 266 -2.83 6.26 -15.21
C PHE A 266 -3.49 5.14 -16.02
N ILE A 267 -3.74 3.99 -15.40
CA ILE A 267 -4.37 2.83 -16.06
C ILE A 267 -5.80 3.17 -16.49
N ILE A 268 -6.60 3.82 -15.62
CA ILE A 268 -7.96 4.28 -15.96
C ILE A 268 -7.95 5.32 -17.10
N ARG A 269 -6.85 6.07 -17.28
CA ARG A 269 -6.65 6.98 -18.42
C ARG A 269 -6.21 6.25 -19.70
N GLY A 270 -6.09 4.92 -19.67
CA GLY A 270 -5.73 4.08 -20.82
C GLY A 270 -4.25 3.78 -20.97
N GLU A 271 -3.41 4.11 -19.99
CA GLU A 271 -2.00 3.75 -20.02
C GLU A 271 -1.80 2.26 -19.69
N SER A 272 -0.77 1.64 -20.27
CA SER A 272 -0.40 0.27 -19.90
C SER A 272 0.17 0.24 -18.48
N ILE A 273 0.12 -0.92 -17.81
CA ILE A 273 0.66 -1.10 -16.47
C ILE A 273 2.16 -0.75 -16.44
N GLU A 274 2.92 -1.14 -17.46
CA GLU A 274 4.36 -0.85 -17.54
C GLU A 274 4.66 0.64 -17.74
N VAL A 275 3.79 1.35 -18.46
CA VAL A 275 3.89 2.80 -18.62
C VAL A 275 3.53 3.48 -17.30
N ALA A 276 2.43 3.09 -16.65
CA ALA A 276 2.01 3.61 -15.35
C ALA A 276 3.07 3.42 -14.26
N GLU A 277 3.69 2.24 -14.19
CA GLU A 277 4.80 1.95 -13.28
C GLU A 277 5.99 2.88 -13.57
N SER A 278 6.35 3.03 -14.84
CA SER A 278 7.46 3.90 -15.26
C SER A 278 7.19 5.38 -14.95
N ILE A 279 5.95 5.87 -15.09
CA ILE A 279 5.58 7.24 -14.71
C ILE A 279 5.79 7.43 -13.21
N THR A 280 5.28 6.48 -12.42
CA THR A 280 5.35 6.53 -10.95
C THR A 280 6.80 6.51 -10.46
N ASP A 281 7.65 5.67 -11.05
CA ASP A 281 9.09 5.63 -10.78
C ASP A 281 9.79 6.95 -11.12
N LEU A 282 9.48 7.55 -12.27
CA LEU A 282 10.06 8.84 -12.69
C LEU A 282 9.62 9.99 -11.77
N MET A 283 8.35 10.00 -11.34
CA MET A 283 7.85 10.97 -10.37
C MET A 283 8.54 10.84 -9.00
N ARG A 284 8.82 9.61 -8.54
CA ARG A 284 9.66 9.36 -7.35
C ARG A 284 11.07 9.90 -7.49
N MET A 285 11.61 9.86 -8.72
CA MET A 285 12.87 10.52 -9.06
C MET A 285 12.76 12.05 -9.15
N ARG A 286 11.62 12.65 -8.79
CA ARG A 286 11.35 14.10 -8.84
C ARG A 286 11.36 14.67 -10.26
N ILE A 287 11.07 13.85 -11.27
CA ILE A 287 10.76 14.35 -12.62
C ILE A 287 9.33 14.90 -12.61
N GLN A 288 9.14 16.09 -13.17
CA GLN A 288 7.81 16.72 -13.27
C GLN A 288 6.84 15.81 -14.02
N ALA A 289 5.59 15.73 -13.55
CA ALA A 289 4.61 14.78 -14.05
C ALA A 289 4.40 14.80 -15.58
N PRO A 290 4.28 15.96 -16.27
CA PRO A 290 4.17 15.98 -17.73
C PRO A 290 5.40 15.39 -18.44
N LEU A 291 6.59 15.63 -17.89
CA LEU A 291 7.84 15.12 -18.45
C LEU A 291 8.02 13.62 -18.13
N ALA A 292 7.63 13.19 -16.94
CA ALA A 292 7.62 11.78 -16.53
C ALA A 292 6.70 10.95 -17.44
N HIS A 293 5.52 11.48 -17.76
CA HIS A 293 4.57 10.90 -18.72
C HIS A 293 5.16 10.77 -20.13
N ARG A 294 5.76 11.83 -20.67
CA ARG A 294 6.42 11.76 -21.99
C ARG A 294 7.60 10.78 -22.00
N ALA A 295 8.39 10.74 -20.94
CA ALA A 295 9.54 9.84 -20.84
C ALA A 295 9.11 8.37 -20.69
N SER A 296 8.04 8.07 -19.94
CA SER A 296 7.53 6.71 -19.79
C SER A 296 6.96 6.14 -21.08
N GLN A 297 6.39 6.98 -21.96
CA GLN A 297 5.89 6.56 -23.28
C GLN A 297 6.96 5.94 -24.17
N THR A 298 8.25 6.15 -23.87
CA THR A 298 9.35 5.44 -24.56
C THR A 298 9.28 3.92 -24.39
N ARG A 299 8.57 3.40 -23.37
CA ARG A 299 8.23 1.97 -23.23
C ARG A 299 7.52 1.43 -24.47
N ASN A 300 6.60 2.21 -25.06
CA ASN A 300 5.88 1.85 -26.29
C ASN A 300 6.83 1.74 -27.50
N ALA A 301 7.99 2.40 -27.45
CA ALA A 301 9.04 2.31 -28.46
C ALA A 301 10.07 1.21 -28.16
N GLY A 302 9.77 0.29 -27.24
CA GLY A 302 10.62 -0.87 -26.90
C GLY A 302 11.72 -0.58 -25.87
N PHE A 303 11.67 0.56 -25.17
CA PHE A 303 12.59 0.80 -24.06
C PHE A 303 12.31 -0.17 -22.91
N THR A 304 13.36 -0.71 -22.30
CA THR A 304 13.22 -1.46 -21.04
C THR A 304 12.95 -0.52 -19.87
N ARG A 305 12.47 -1.05 -18.74
CA ARG A 305 12.34 -0.26 -17.49
C ARG A 305 13.67 0.42 -17.11
N GLY A 306 14.79 -0.32 -17.18
CA GLY A 306 16.12 0.23 -16.91
C GLY A 306 16.49 1.38 -17.85
N SER A 307 16.15 1.27 -19.14
CA SER A 307 16.38 2.35 -20.12
C SER A 307 15.57 3.60 -19.78
N VAL A 308 14.32 3.46 -19.33
CA VAL A 308 13.51 4.61 -18.87
C VAL A 308 14.09 5.25 -17.60
N GLN A 309 14.61 4.45 -16.67
CA GLN A 309 15.31 4.98 -15.50
C GLN A 309 16.56 5.78 -15.89
N ILE A 310 17.31 5.34 -16.90
CA ILE A 310 18.44 6.11 -17.46
C ILE A 310 17.95 7.46 -18.01
N VAL A 311 16.86 7.47 -18.79
CA VAL A 311 16.23 8.71 -19.26
C VAL A 311 15.89 9.62 -18.08
N GLY A 312 15.25 9.09 -17.03
CA GLY A 312 14.95 9.83 -15.81
C GLY A 312 16.18 10.45 -15.14
N ARG A 313 17.29 9.70 -15.02
CA ARG A 313 18.54 10.22 -14.43
C ARG A 313 19.13 11.36 -15.26
N LEU A 314 19.12 11.23 -16.59
CA LEU A 314 19.62 12.26 -17.51
C LEU A 314 18.77 13.53 -17.46
N LEU A 315 17.44 13.39 -17.40
CA LEU A 315 16.53 14.53 -17.23
C LEU A 315 16.80 15.30 -15.93
N ARG A 316 17.10 14.61 -14.81
CA ARG A 316 17.52 15.27 -13.56
C ARG A 316 18.84 16.02 -13.68
N SER A 317 19.72 15.57 -14.58
CA SER A 317 21.00 16.19 -14.88
C SER A 317 20.89 17.29 -15.95
N ASN A 318 19.68 17.80 -16.21
CA ASN A 318 19.38 18.87 -17.17
C ASN A 318 19.60 18.52 -18.65
N TYR A 319 19.67 17.25 -19.01
CA TYR A 319 19.59 16.85 -20.41
C TYR A 319 18.16 17.06 -20.92
N THR A 320 18.04 17.47 -22.19
CA THR A 320 16.72 17.50 -22.85
C THR A 320 16.18 16.08 -23.01
N LEU A 321 14.86 15.94 -23.15
CA LEU A 321 14.23 14.63 -23.34
C LEU A 321 14.81 13.89 -24.56
N ASP A 322 15.05 14.60 -25.66
CA ASP A 322 15.57 13.98 -26.89
C ASP A 322 17.02 13.49 -26.72
N GLN A 323 17.87 14.27 -26.05
CA GLN A 323 19.24 13.83 -25.69
C GLN A 323 19.18 12.62 -24.78
N ALA A 324 18.35 12.67 -23.73
CA ALA A 324 18.20 11.58 -22.78
C ALA A 324 17.76 10.27 -23.46
N ILE A 325 16.82 10.35 -24.40
CA ILE A 325 16.35 9.21 -25.20
C ILE A 325 17.46 8.65 -26.09
N ARG A 326 18.23 9.50 -26.79
CA ARG A 326 19.35 9.05 -27.64
C ARG A 326 20.43 8.33 -26.84
N ILE A 327 20.85 8.92 -25.71
CA ILE A 327 21.85 8.33 -24.81
C ILE A 327 21.34 6.98 -24.28
N ALA A 328 20.10 6.93 -23.77
CA ALA A 328 19.53 5.70 -23.23
C ALA A 328 19.35 4.60 -24.30
N ARG A 329 19.05 4.97 -25.56
CA ARG A 329 19.00 4.03 -26.68
C ARG A 329 20.37 3.45 -27.02
N ARG A 330 21.43 4.28 -27.03
CA ARG A 330 22.82 3.79 -27.19
C ARG A 330 23.19 2.81 -26.07
N CYS A 331 22.83 3.13 -24.82
CA CYS A 331 23.03 2.24 -23.67
C CYS A 331 22.31 0.89 -23.84
N GLN A 332 21.06 0.91 -24.32
CA GLN A 332 20.30 -0.31 -24.60
C GLN A 332 20.93 -1.16 -25.72
N SER A 333 21.66 -0.54 -26.66
CA SER A 333 22.44 -1.24 -27.69
C SER A 333 23.81 -1.75 -27.22
N GLY A 334 24.14 -1.61 -25.93
CA GLY A 334 25.38 -2.11 -25.34
C GLY A 334 26.55 -1.11 -25.34
N VAL A 335 26.34 0.14 -25.76
CA VAL A 335 27.34 1.21 -25.57
C VAL A 335 27.41 1.57 -24.09
N SER A 336 28.61 1.79 -23.54
CA SER A 336 28.72 2.18 -22.14
C SER A 336 28.06 3.55 -21.91
N PHE A 337 27.58 3.80 -20.69
CA PHE A 337 26.91 5.06 -20.37
C PHE A 337 27.83 6.28 -20.62
N GLU A 338 29.10 6.20 -20.22
CA GLU A 338 30.10 7.26 -20.44
C GLU A 338 30.29 7.55 -21.93
N GLN A 339 30.52 6.51 -22.75
CA GLN A 339 30.65 6.66 -24.21
C GLN A 339 29.38 7.21 -24.86
N ALA A 340 28.21 6.82 -24.36
CA ALA A 340 26.93 7.29 -24.87
C ALA A 340 26.70 8.77 -24.60
N VAL A 341 27.14 9.27 -23.44
CA VAL A 341 27.11 10.69 -23.04
C VAL A 341 28.15 11.51 -23.82
N GLU A 342 29.40 11.04 -23.91
CA GLU A 342 30.46 11.71 -24.68
C GLU A 342 30.09 11.89 -26.16
N ALA A 343 29.34 10.95 -26.74
CA ALA A 343 28.87 11.05 -28.12
C ALA A 343 27.65 11.99 -28.31
N GLU A 344 27.14 12.60 -27.25
CA GLU A 344 26.03 13.56 -27.28
C GLU A 344 26.47 15.01 -26.97
N ASP A 345 27.57 15.17 -26.23
CA ASP A 345 28.22 16.47 -25.93
C ASP A 345 28.98 17.06 -27.14
#